data_AF-A0A2V8SVK8-F1
#
_entry.id   AF-A0A2V8SVK8-F1
#
_cell.length_a   1.000
_cell.length_b   1.000
_cell.length_c   1.000
_cell.angle_alpha   90.00
_cell.angle_beta   90.00
_cell.angle_gamma   90.00
#
_symmetry.space_group_name_H-M   'P 1'
#
loop_
_entity.id
_entity.type
_entity.pdbx_description
1 polymer ?
#
loop_
_entity_poly.entity_id
_entity_poly.type
_entity_poly.pdbx_seq_one_letter_code
_entity_poly.pdbx_strand_id
1 'polypeptide(L)'
;MDEPADLAGGLAKRLQRYFKAHVEDWYDVCRQLTAWEERHLIDQPTPERLAEHGRLLDKLEQTGKWLSVATQSPDFPDRPTAELVTMTLQDLKDRRSLWHGTLSP
;
A
#
# COMPACT_ATOMS: atom_id res chain seq x y z
N MET A 1 -4.79 -28.62 29.27
CA MET A 1 -3.93 -29.30 28.29
C MET A 1 -4.40 -28.73 26.96
N ASP A 2 -3.76 -27.67 26.50
CA ASP A 2 -4.27 -26.92 25.36
C ASP A 2 -4.09 -27.75 24.10
N GLU A 3 -5.20 -27.96 23.40
CA GLU A 3 -5.27 -28.80 22.21
C GLU A 3 -4.45 -28.15 21.07
N PRO A 4 -3.72 -28.91 20.25
CA PRO A 4 -2.85 -28.34 19.19
C PRO A 4 -3.56 -27.37 18.23
N ALA A 5 -4.88 -27.55 18.04
CA ALA A 5 -5.74 -26.67 17.26
C ALA A 5 -5.87 -25.26 17.87
N ASP A 6 -5.84 -25.15 19.20
CA ASP A 6 -5.93 -23.87 19.92
C ASP A 6 -4.64 -23.05 19.79
N LEU A 7 -3.49 -23.72 19.74
CA LEU A 7 -2.18 -23.08 19.51
C LEU A 7 -2.06 -22.51 18.09
N ALA A 8 -2.43 -23.29 17.07
CA ALA A 8 -2.39 -22.85 15.68
C ALA A 8 -3.41 -21.74 15.39
N GLY A 9 -4.64 -21.86 15.91
CA GLY A 9 -5.67 -20.83 15.80
C GLY A 9 -5.28 -19.52 16.49
N GLY A 10 -4.65 -19.60 17.66
CA GLY A 10 -4.11 -18.44 18.37
C GLY A 10 -3.00 -17.72 17.59
N LEU A 11 -2.09 -18.46 16.95
CA LEU A 11 -1.07 -17.89 16.09
C LEU A 11 -1.68 -17.22 14.85
N ALA A 12 -2.61 -17.88 14.17
CA ALA A 12 -3.27 -17.35 12.97
C ALA A 12 -3.97 -16.01 13.26
N LYS A 13 -4.74 -15.93 14.36
CA LYS A 13 -5.40 -14.68 14.78
C LYS A 13 -4.40 -13.55 15.06
N ARG A 14 -3.26 -13.85 15.69
CA ARG A 14 -2.21 -12.84 15.94
C ARG A 14 -1.58 -12.36 14.64
N LEU A 15 -1.21 -13.29 13.74
CA LEU A 15 -0.66 -12.95 12.42
C LEU A 15 -1.62 -12.07 11.63
N GLN A 16 -2.91 -12.42 11.60
CA GLN A 16 -3.93 -11.60 10.93
C GLN A 16 -4.01 -10.19 11.52
N ARG A 17 -4.00 -10.05 12.85
CA ARG A 17 -4.03 -8.74 13.50
C ARG A 17 -2.78 -7.90 13.18
N TYR A 18 -1.59 -8.50 13.21
CA TYR A 18 -0.36 -7.77 12.85
C TYR A 18 -0.33 -7.41 11.37
N PHE A 19 -0.76 -8.32 10.50
CA PHE A 19 -0.87 -8.04 9.08
C PHE A 19 -1.80 -6.85 8.81
N LYS A 20 -2.98 -6.82 9.45
CA LYS A 20 -3.91 -5.68 9.35
C LYS A 20 -3.26 -4.37 9.79
N ALA A 21 -2.60 -4.36 10.95
CA ALA A 21 -1.91 -3.15 11.43
C ALA A 21 -0.85 -2.66 10.43
N HIS A 22 -0.08 -3.57 9.83
CA HIS A 22 0.90 -3.20 8.81
C HIS A 22 0.29 -2.70 7.50
N VAL A 23 -0.90 -3.18 7.12
CA VAL A 23 -1.66 -2.62 5.99
C VAL A 23 -2.12 -1.20 6.29
N GLU A 24 -2.63 -0.95 7.50
CA GLU A 24 -3.07 0.37 7.96
C GLU A 24 -1.89 1.36 8.01
N ASP A 25 -0.73 0.95 8.56
CA ASP A 25 0.49 1.76 8.56
C ASP A 25 0.94 2.13 7.13
N TRP A 26 0.95 1.15 6.22
CA TRP A 26 1.30 1.38 4.82
C TRP A 26 0.31 2.33 4.12
N TYR A 27 -0.99 2.17 4.39
CA TYR A 27 -2.02 3.07 3.88
C TYR A 27 -1.82 4.50 4.37
N ASP A 28 -1.53 4.70 5.65
CA ASP A 28 -1.26 6.02 6.23
C ASP A 28 -0.03 6.69 5.60
N VAL A 29 1.03 5.94 5.32
CA VAL A 29 2.18 6.45 4.56
C VAL A 29 1.77 6.84 3.13
N CYS A 30 0.94 6.04 2.47
CA CYS A 30 0.40 6.38 1.15
C CYS A 30 -0.47 7.66 1.17
N ARG A 31 -1.15 7.97 2.27
CA ARG A 31 -1.90 9.22 2.45
C ARG A 31 -0.99 10.42 2.67
N GLN A 32 0.12 10.24 3.41
CA GLN A 32 1.11 11.29 3.61
C GLN A 32 1.81 11.69 2.31
N LEU A 33 1.83 10.80 1.30
CA LEU A 33 2.33 11.13 -0.03
C LEU A 33 1.57 12.30 -0.66
N THR A 34 0.25 12.41 -0.49
CA THR A 34 -0.53 13.53 -1.03
C THR A 34 -0.06 14.88 -0.47
N ALA A 35 0.16 14.97 0.85
CA ALA A 35 0.71 16.18 1.46
C ALA A 35 2.14 16.48 1.01
N TRP A 36 2.92 15.44 0.65
CA TRP A 36 4.23 15.62 0.05
C TRP A 36 4.13 16.15 -1.40
N GLU A 37 3.23 15.59 -2.21
CA GLU A 37 2.97 16.02 -3.60
C GLU A 37 2.51 17.48 -3.63
N GLU A 38 1.59 17.87 -2.76
CA GLU A 38 1.10 19.26 -2.64
C GLU A 38 2.23 20.25 -2.38
N ARG A 39 3.17 19.90 -1.49
CA ARG A 39 4.28 20.78 -1.10
C ARG A 39 5.41 20.86 -2.13
N HIS A 40 5.53 19.87 -3.00
CA HIS A 40 6.73 19.72 -3.84
C HIS A 40 6.46 19.68 -5.34
N LEU A 41 5.24 19.38 -5.77
CA LEU A 41 4.93 19.14 -7.19
C LEU A 41 3.87 20.08 -7.79
N ILE A 42 3.01 20.74 -7.01
CA ILE A 42 1.89 21.53 -7.55
C ILE A 42 2.34 22.81 -8.29
N ASP A 43 3.27 23.58 -7.73
CA ASP A 43 3.63 24.89 -8.31
C ASP A 43 4.61 24.78 -9.48
N GLN A 44 5.82 24.26 -9.23
CA GLN A 44 6.85 24.10 -10.25
C GLN A 44 7.69 22.84 -9.93
N PRO A 45 7.25 21.65 -10.40
CA PRO A 45 7.97 20.42 -10.13
C PRO A 45 9.32 20.43 -10.85
N THR A 46 10.41 20.33 -10.08
CA THR A 46 11.75 20.17 -10.68
C THR A 46 11.97 18.71 -11.10
N PRO A 47 12.85 18.44 -12.07
CA PRO A 47 13.20 17.06 -12.45
C PRO A 47 13.68 16.21 -11.27
N GLU A 48 14.39 16.81 -10.32
CA GLU A 48 14.88 16.13 -9.11
C GLU A 48 13.72 15.73 -8.19
N ARG A 49 12.72 16.60 -8.02
CA ARG A 49 11.52 16.31 -7.22
C ARG A 49 10.65 15.26 -7.87
N LEU A 50 10.49 15.30 -9.19
CA LEU A 50 9.81 14.23 -9.92
C LEU A 50 10.57 12.89 -9.78
N ALA A 51 11.90 12.89 -9.91
CA ALA A 51 12.68 11.68 -9.70
C ALA A 51 12.59 11.13 -8.26
N GLU A 52 12.53 12.01 -7.25
CA GLU A 52 12.29 11.63 -5.86
C GLU A 52 10.89 11.02 -5.68
N HIS A 53 9.87 11.67 -6.24
CA HIS A 53 8.50 11.18 -6.24
C HIS A 53 8.38 9.78 -6.87
N GLY A 54 9.00 9.57 -8.04
CA GLY A 54 9.01 8.27 -8.72
C GLY A 54 9.61 7.16 -7.84
N ARG A 55 10.72 7.44 -7.16
CA ARG A 55 11.34 6.49 -6.22
C ARG A 55 10.46 6.19 -5.00
N LEU A 56 9.71 7.17 -4.50
CA LEU A 56 8.75 6.96 -3.41
C LEU A 56 7.60 6.05 -3.86
N LEU A 57 7.01 6.33 -5.02
CA LEU A 57 5.97 5.49 -5.62
C LEU A 57 6.45 4.05 -5.86
N ASP A 58 7.66 3.86 -6.38
CA ASP A 58 8.23 2.52 -6.61
C ASP A 58 8.26 1.68 -5.32
N LYS A 59 8.71 2.28 -4.20
CA LYS A 59 8.76 1.62 -2.89
C LYS A 59 7.38 1.30 -2.33
N LEU A 60 6.44 2.23 -2.45
CA LEU A 60 5.08 2.06 -1.94
C LEU A 60 4.31 1.02 -2.74
N GLU A 61 4.44 1.02 -4.07
CA GLU A 61 3.86 0.00 -4.94
C GLU A 61 4.48 -1.37 -4.69
N GLN A 62 5.80 -1.47 -4.49
CA GLN A 62 6.47 -2.74 -4.20
C GLN A 62 5.97 -3.33 -2.89
N THR A 63 5.82 -2.50 -1.85
CA THR A 63 5.22 -2.91 -0.58
C THR A 63 3.77 -3.36 -0.77
N GLY A 64 2.96 -2.57 -1.47
CA GLY A 64 1.57 -2.91 -1.76
C GLY A 64 1.42 -4.22 -2.54
N LYS A 65 2.30 -4.50 -3.50
CA LYS A 65 2.34 -5.76 -4.24
C LYS A 65 2.58 -6.95 -3.31
N TRP A 66 3.49 -6.83 -2.35
CA TRP A 66 3.71 -7.88 -1.34
C TRP A 66 2.50 -8.10 -0.44
N LEU A 67 1.85 -7.02 0.01
CA LEU A 67 0.61 -7.11 0.79
C LEU A 67 -0.50 -7.79 -0.04
N SER A 68 -0.61 -7.44 -1.33
CA SER A 68 -1.62 -7.98 -2.24
C SER A 68 -1.49 -9.50 -2.44
N VAL A 69 -0.26 -10.05 -2.45
CA VAL A 69 -0.05 -11.50 -2.53
C VAL A 69 -0.77 -12.22 -1.38
N ALA A 70 -0.72 -11.67 -0.16
CA ALA A 70 -1.39 -12.26 0.99
C ALA A 70 -2.92 -12.12 0.91
N THR A 71 -3.41 -10.96 0.45
CA THR A 71 -4.85 -10.65 0.45
C THR A 71 -5.62 -11.22 -0.74
N GLN A 72 -4.94 -11.67 -1.80
CA GLN A 72 -5.57 -12.28 -2.98
C GLN A 72 -5.99 -13.75 -2.76
N SER A 73 -5.59 -14.36 -1.65
CA SER A 73 -6.04 -15.72 -1.31
C SER A 73 -7.56 -15.75 -1.15
N PRO A 74 -8.28 -16.73 -1.74
CA PRO A 74 -9.72 -16.89 -1.53
C PRO A 74 -10.07 -17.20 -0.06
N ASP A 75 -9.11 -17.75 0.69
CA ASP A 75 -9.23 -18.05 2.12
C ASP A 75 -8.78 -16.89 3.02
N PHE A 76 -8.45 -15.71 2.47
CA PHE A 76 -8.07 -14.56 3.27
C PHE A 76 -9.25 -14.09 4.15
N PRO A 77 -9.11 -14.07 5.48
CA PRO A 77 -10.24 -13.93 6.38
C PRO A 77 -10.79 -12.50 6.53
N ASP A 78 -10.07 -11.48 6.06
CA ASP A 78 -10.38 -10.06 6.29
C ASP A 78 -10.63 -9.31 4.96
N ARG A 79 -11.84 -9.41 4.43
CA ARG A 79 -12.19 -8.75 3.15
C ARG A 79 -11.97 -7.23 3.16
N PRO A 80 -12.33 -6.47 4.21
CA PRO A 80 -12.04 -5.04 4.26
C PRO A 80 -10.56 -4.71 4.11
N THR A 81 -9.67 -5.48 4.74
CA THR A 81 -8.22 -5.30 4.61
C THR A 81 -7.75 -5.59 3.17
N ALA A 82 -8.31 -6.62 2.52
CA ALA A 82 -8.01 -6.94 1.12
C ALA A 82 -8.45 -5.84 0.14
N GLU A 83 -9.65 -5.29 0.37
CA GLU A 83 -10.19 -4.17 -0.39
C GLU A 83 -9.32 -2.92 -0.24
N LEU A 84 -8.91 -2.59 1.00
CA LEU A 84 -8.03 -1.45 1.27
C LEU A 84 -6.69 -1.57 0.52
N VAL A 85 -6.07 -2.75 0.51
CA VAL A 85 -4.83 -2.99 -0.26
C VAL A 85 -5.06 -2.77 -1.75
N THR A 86 -6.17 -3.30 -2.28
CA THR A 86 -6.51 -3.22 -3.71
C THR A 86 -6.75 -1.78 -4.13
N MET A 87 -7.57 -1.03 -3.39
CA MET A 87 -7.89 0.37 -3.69
C MET A 87 -6.65 1.25 -3.58
N THR A 88 -5.86 1.10 -2.52
CA THR A 88 -4.65 1.91 -2.31
C THR A 88 -3.60 1.64 -3.40
N LEU A 89 -3.46 0.39 -3.85
CA LEU A 89 -2.60 0.08 -5.00
C LEU A 89 -3.08 0.73 -6.30
N GLN A 90 -4.40 0.83 -6.50
CA GLN A 90 -4.94 1.52 -7.65
C GLN A 90 -4.67 3.03 -7.56
N ASP A 91 -4.88 3.64 -6.39
CA ASP A 91 -4.58 5.06 -6.16
C ASP A 91 -3.11 5.39 -6.47
N LEU A 92 -2.17 4.52 -6.08
CA LEU A 92 -0.74 4.70 -6.39
C LEU A 92 -0.47 4.68 -7.91
N LYS A 93 -1.13 3.78 -8.65
CA LYS A 93 -1.00 3.72 -10.13
C LYS A 93 -1.60 4.95 -10.79
N ASP A 94 -2.72 5.43 -10.28
CA ASP A 94 -3.38 6.62 -10.81
C ASP A 94 -2.53 7.86 -10.55
N ARG A 95 -1.93 8.00 -9.36
CA ARG A 95 -0.94 9.04 -9.04
C ARG A 95 0.30 8.97 -9.93
N ARG A 96 0.82 7.76 -10.19
CA ARG A 96 1.93 7.59 -11.13
C ARG A 96 1.55 8.10 -12.51
N SER A 97 0.36 7.72 -12.99
CA SER A 97 -0.12 8.14 -14.31
C SER A 97 -0.32 9.65 -14.39
N LEU A 98 -0.79 10.28 -13.31
CA LEU A 98 -0.95 11.73 -13.22
C LEU A 98 0.39 12.48 -13.32
N TRP A 99 1.38 12.08 -12.52
CA TRP A 99 2.63 12.83 -12.37
C TRP A 99 3.74 12.43 -13.34
N HIS A 100 3.72 11.17 -13.81
CA HIS A 100 4.76 10.57 -14.65
C HIS A 100 4.22 10.01 -15.97
N GLY A 101 2.93 10.14 -16.23
CA GLY A 101 2.35 9.79 -17.51
C GLY A 101 2.92 10.67 -18.61
N THR A 102 3.28 10.07 -19.73
CA THR A 102 3.60 10.82 -20.94
C THR A 102 2.32 11.52 -21.39
N LEU A 103 2.25 12.84 -21.23
CA LEU A 103 1.42 13.66 -22.11
C LEU A 103 2.08 13.55 -23.50
N SER A 104 1.70 12.54 -24.27
CA SER A 104 1.93 12.61 -25.71
C SER A 104 1.19 13.84 -26.23
N PRO A 105 1.85 14.74 -26.98
CA PRO A 105 1.19 15.83 -27.71
C PRO A 105 0.12 15.30 -28.67
#